data_AF-A0A5K3F6E9-F1
#
_entry.id   AF-A0A5K3F6E9-F1
#
_cell.length_a   1.000
_cell.length_b   1.000
_cell.length_c   1.000
_cell.angle_alpha   90.00
_cell.angle_beta   90.00
_cell.angle_gamma   90.00
#
_symmetry.space_group_name_H-M   'P 1'
#
loop_
_entity.id
_entity.type
_entity.pdbx_description
1 polymer ?
#
loop_
_entity_poly.entity_id
_entity_poly.type
_entity_poly.pdbx_seq_one_letter_code
_entity_poly.pdbx_strand_id
1 'polypeptide(L)'
;MYYLTKREALVIPVAQASIADLTSKYSRDHCELFRTTVSFMLHMCEDEISLFRRFFEPQETPASNHAQKDSIPLTSMLSNLCYCVYDALRPFLIHINHIEILTELCDLLVNEFLDDQINAKSRVDLAVFENMCQSLLADVRQRLIFRADVYIKSQIHDYEPSAGDLAYPEKLEMIEQIASSLQHSTENETHSNGAQLKEQEQKEARPMTSTSSTDFHGMWYPTVRRTLVCISSLSRCLDTESFQGLAQNCLSACIQSLITAQRHIKERKTASDGQLFFVKHLLILREQTTPFNVEFRVRETSLDFTSIKSAAYQALPKLGSGLFDFSRANTLLRLLLLEGPTVVDTDVDSRRQLDRHLKIACEEFISSAVAALTSDLPAVDKAETVVRLESRHALGPPDQLKDAVSAALHLLSANQMKSASPNSLVAIRRKLTLYLGNPNTVAIMMRPVETGVVQSWRKVAKIITEHYSQEEQMVIACPTESQIRLFFHA
;
A
#
# COMPACT_ATOMS: atom_id res chain seq x y z
N MET A 1 41.12 17.21 36.56
CA MET A 1 40.34 16.65 37.69
C MET A 1 39.76 17.73 38.59
N TYR A 2 40.42 18.19 39.66
CA TYR A 2 39.79 19.06 40.68
C TYR A 2 39.03 20.29 40.13
N TYR A 3 39.60 20.97 39.13
CA TYR A 3 38.95 22.08 38.42
C TYR A 3 37.60 21.67 37.81
N LEU A 4 37.57 20.57 37.04
CA LEU A 4 36.36 20.09 36.36
C LEU A 4 35.28 19.69 37.36
N THR A 5 35.61 18.95 38.43
CA THR A 5 34.63 18.57 39.48
C THR A 5 34.02 19.79 40.19
N LYS A 6 34.78 20.89 40.34
CA LYS A 6 34.25 22.15 40.90
C LYS A 6 33.45 22.96 39.87
N ARG A 7 33.81 22.91 38.58
CA ARG A 7 33.06 23.54 37.49
C ARG A 7 31.72 22.84 37.26
N GLU A 8 31.74 21.51 37.19
CA GLU A 8 30.58 20.62 37.08
C GLU A 8 29.52 20.93 38.15
N ALA A 9 29.93 20.99 39.43
CA ALA A 9 29.06 21.31 40.55
C ALA A 9 28.43 22.72 40.50
N LEU A 10 28.96 23.63 39.67
CA LEU A 10 28.41 24.97 39.43
C LEU A 10 27.55 25.03 38.16
N VAL A 11 27.93 24.33 37.10
CA VAL A 11 27.26 24.40 35.80
C VAL A 11 26.01 23.53 35.76
N ILE A 12 26.02 22.33 36.34
CA ILE A 12 24.85 21.43 36.39
C ILE A 12 23.58 22.11 36.96
N PRO A 13 23.58 22.74 38.15
CA PRO A 13 22.37 23.35 38.69
C PRO A 13 21.89 24.56 37.88
N VAL A 14 22.80 25.30 37.24
CA VAL A 14 22.44 26.42 36.33
C VAL A 14 21.79 25.88 35.06
N ALA A 15 22.37 24.84 34.45
CA ALA A 15 21.79 24.17 33.29
C ALA A 15 20.39 23.61 33.62
N GLN A 16 20.25 22.87 34.72
CA GLN A 16 18.96 22.32 35.17
C GLN A 16 17.89 23.41 35.39
N ALA A 17 18.25 24.53 36.04
CA ALA A 17 17.34 25.65 36.22
C ALA A 17 16.94 26.28 34.88
N SER A 18 17.89 26.53 33.97
CA SER A 18 17.61 27.08 32.63
C SER A 18 16.75 26.15 31.78
N ILE A 19 16.99 24.84 31.83
CA ILE A 19 16.19 23.82 31.12
C ILE A 19 14.78 23.75 31.70
N ALA A 20 14.60 23.80 33.02
CA ALA A 20 13.28 23.85 33.65
C ALA A 20 12.51 25.11 33.24
N ASP A 21 13.19 26.26 33.17
CA ASP A 21 12.64 27.52 32.69
C ASP A 21 12.17 27.42 31.23
N LEU A 22 13.00 26.90 30.32
CA LEU A 22 12.66 26.66 28.92
C LEU A 22 11.49 25.66 28.78
N THR A 23 11.52 24.59 29.57
CA THR A 23 10.45 23.57 29.63
C THR A 23 9.10 24.17 30.04
N SER A 24 9.10 25.09 31.01
CA SER A 24 7.87 25.78 31.44
C SER A 24 7.32 26.74 30.38
N LYS A 25 8.20 27.36 29.58
CA LYS A 25 7.84 28.36 28.56
C LYS A 25 7.29 27.70 27.29
N TYR A 26 7.93 26.63 26.80
CA TYR A 26 7.61 25.99 25.52
C TYR A 26 6.81 24.67 25.68
N SER A 27 6.07 24.49 26.78
CA SER A 27 5.32 23.27 27.08
C SER A 27 4.27 22.87 26.02
N ARG A 28 3.87 23.78 25.12
CA ARG A 28 2.89 23.54 24.05
C ARG A 28 3.51 23.15 22.71
N ASP A 29 4.68 23.69 22.40
CA ASP A 29 5.30 23.59 21.07
C ASP A 29 6.53 22.69 21.15
N HIS A 30 6.29 21.38 21.01
CA HIS A 30 7.33 20.36 21.20
C HIS A 30 8.55 20.56 20.30
N CYS A 31 8.36 20.90 19.02
CA CYS A 31 9.46 21.12 18.08
C CYS A 31 10.35 22.32 18.48
N GLU A 32 9.75 23.42 18.95
CA GLU A 32 10.51 24.59 19.43
C GLU A 32 11.21 24.30 20.76
N LEU A 33 10.53 23.64 21.71
CA LEU A 33 11.14 23.20 22.98
C LEU A 33 12.40 22.37 22.74
N PHE A 34 12.34 21.39 21.84
CA PHE A 34 13.50 20.54 21.51
C PHE A 34 14.59 21.36 20.83
N ARG A 35 14.26 22.17 19.82
CA ARG A 35 15.21 23.03 19.12
C ARG A 35 15.97 23.95 20.08
N THR A 36 15.26 24.71 20.91
CA THR A 36 15.86 25.66 21.84
C THR A 36 16.65 24.97 22.93
N THR A 37 16.18 23.83 23.47
CA THR A 37 16.89 23.11 24.55
C THR A 37 18.16 22.44 24.05
N VAL A 38 18.13 21.81 22.87
CA VAL A 38 19.30 21.16 22.26
C VAL A 38 20.31 22.20 21.76
N SER A 39 19.85 23.31 21.15
CA SER A 39 20.71 24.44 20.78
C SER A 39 21.36 25.13 21.99
N PHE A 40 20.62 25.33 23.09
CA PHE A 40 21.16 25.84 24.35
C PHE A 40 22.27 24.94 24.88
N MET A 41 22.06 23.63 24.90
CA MET A 41 23.08 22.67 25.35
C MET A 41 24.28 22.59 24.41
N LEU A 42 24.07 22.70 23.09
CA LEU A 42 25.16 22.82 22.12
C LEU A 42 26.05 24.02 22.48
N HIS A 43 25.46 25.20 22.65
CA HIS A 43 26.21 26.40 23.04
C HIS A 43 26.91 26.28 24.40
N MET A 44 26.26 25.71 25.41
CA MET A 44 26.91 25.44 26.71
C MET A 44 28.11 24.49 26.57
N CYS A 45 27.99 23.42 25.79
CA CYS A 45 29.09 22.51 25.50
C CYS A 45 30.22 23.22 24.73
N GLU A 46 29.90 24.05 23.73
CA GLU A 46 30.90 24.83 23.00
C GLU A 46 31.64 25.84 23.88
N ASP A 47 30.93 26.51 24.78
CA ASP A 47 31.50 27.48 25.71
C ASP A 47 32.40 26.80 26.75
N GLU A 48 31.98 25.69 27.37
CA GLU A 48 32.82 24.96 28.32
C GLU A 48 34.05 24.32 27.65
N ILE A 49 33.94 23.80 26.41
CA ILE A 49 35.09 23.32 25.63
C ILE A 49 36.04 24.48 25.30
N SER A 50 35.50 25.62 24.84
CA SER A 50 36.31 26.79 24.46
C SER A 50 37.00 27.42 25.67
N LEU A 51 36.33 27.42 26.83
CA LEU A 51 36.87 27.87 28.10
C LEU A 51 37.95 26.91 28.60
N PHE A 52 37.72 25.60 28.56
CA PHE A 52 38.72 24.59 28.93
C PHE A 52 39.97 24.73 28.07
N ARG A 53 39.84 24.77 26.73
CA ARG A 53 40.97 24.99 25.81
C ARG A 53 41.71 26.28 26.13
N ARG A 54 41.00 27.40 26.33
CA ARG A 54 41.63 28.70 26.66
C ARG A 54 42.47 28.70 27.96
N PHE A 55 42.16 27.84 28.93
CA PHE A 55 42.92 27.73 30.18
C PHE A 55 43.97 26.61 30.19
N PHE A 56 43.80 25.56 29.37
CA PHE A 56 44.62 24.34 29.43
C PHE A 56 45.36 23.98 28.13
N GLU A 57 45.17 24.73 27.04
CA GLU A 57 45.84 24.54 25.74
C GLU A 57 46.80 25.72 25.45
N PRO A 58 48.12 25.57 25.70
CA PRO A 58 49.13 26.54 25.27
C PRO A 58 49.40 26.42 23.76
N GLN A 59 49.71 27.54 23.11
CA GLN A 59 50.41 27.50 21.83
C GLN A 59 51.76 26.77 22.00
N GLU A 60 52.19 26.06 20.94
CA GLU A 60 53.42 25.24 20.85
C GLU A 60 53.31 23.86 21.55
N THR A 61 52.86 22.81 20.87
CA THR A 61 53.67 22.11 19.84
C THR A 61 52.83 21.10 19.03
N PRO A 62 53.24 20.75 17.80
CA PRO A 62 52.44 19.90 16.92
C PRO A 62 52.57 18.40 17.23
N ALA A 63 51.46 17.68 16.99
CA ALA A 63 51.42 16.26 16.65
C ALA A 63 52.24 15.26 17.51
N SER A 64 51.71 14.91 18.69
CA SER A 64 51.90 13.55 19.23
C SER A 64 50.68 13.08 20.02
N ASN A 65 50.45 11.76 19.98
CA ASN A 65 49.20 11.03 20.30
C ASN A 65 48.74 11.04 21.77
N HIS A 66 48.85 12.16 22.49
CA HIS A 66 48.50 12.28 23.91
C HIS A 66 47.11 12.87 24.20
N ALA A 67 46.48 13.52 23.21
CA ALA A 67 45.15 14.17 23.35
C ALA A 67 44.00 13.23 23.77
N GLN A 68 44.16 11.91 23.61
CA GLN A 68 43.14 10.91 23.99
C GLN A 68 42.97 10.77 25.52
N LYS A 69 43.95 11.18 26.34
CA LYS A 69 43.96 10.84 27.79
C LYS A 69 43.48 11.97 28.70
N ASP A 70 43.72 13.22 28.30
CA ASP A 70 43.29 14.41 29.07
C ASP A 70 41.86 14.87 28.73
N SER A 71 41.28 14.36 27.64
CA SER A 71 39.89 14.58 27.24
C SER A 71 38.87 13.77 28.06
N ILE A 72 39.25 12.60 28.59
CA ILE A 72 38.36 11.69 29.36
C ILE A 72 37.61 12.37 30.53
N PRO A 73 38.23 13.20 31.39
CA PRO A 73 37.49 13.87 32.46
C PRO A 73 36.62 15.04 31.95
N LEU A 74 36.97 15.66 30.81
CA LEU A 74 36.15 16.69 30.19
C LEU A 74 34.90 16.05 29.55
N THR A 75 35.07 14.96 28.81
CA THR A 75 33.94 14.22 28.21
C THR A 75 32.99 13.66 29.26
N SER A 76 33.49 13.24 30.44
CA SER A 76 32.63 12.87 31.57
C SER A 76 31.77 14.04 32.07
N MET A 77 32.36 15.25 32.22
CA MET A 77 31.61 16.44 32.64
C MET A 77 30.56 16.85 31.60
N LEU A 78 30.94 16.87 30.32
CA LEU A 78 30.04 17.17 29.21
C LEU A 78 28.91 16.12 29.10
N SER A 79 29.21 14.85 29.40
CA SER A 79 28.20 13.78 29.41
C SER A 79 27.15 14.04 30.49
N ASN A 80 27.57 14.46 31.68
CA ASN A 80 26.65 14.78 32.78
C ASN A 80 25.77 16.01 32.48
N LEU A 81 26.29 16.99 31.72
CA LEU A 81 25.47 18.10 31.19
C LEU A 81 24.47 17.61 30.13
N CYS A 82 24.91 16.78 29.19
CA CYS A 82 24.02 16.19 28.17
C CYS A 82 22.91 15.33 28.80
N TYR A 83 23.22 14.54 29.84
CA TYR A 83 22.21 13.77 30.58
C TYR A 83 21.13 14.66 31.22
N CYS A 84 21.47 15.86 31.69
CA CYS A 84 20.46 16.78 32.24
C CYS A 84 19.41 17.22 31.20
N VAL A 85 19.79 17.35 29.92
CA VAL A 85 18.83 17.63 28.83
C VAL A 85 18.08 16.38 28.42
N TYR A 86 18.76 15.24 28.31
CA TYR A 86 18.13 13.96 28.00
C TYR A 86 17.01 13.63 29.01
N ASP A 87 17.30 13.69 30.31
CA ASP A 87 16.32 13.43 31.38
C ASP A 87 15.17 14.45 31.43
N ALA A 88 15.41 15.71 31.03
CA ALA A 88 14.38 16.73 30.96
C ALA A 88 13.46 16.59 29.73
N LEU A 89 14.00 16.19 28.57
CA LEU A 89 13.25 16.04 27.33
C LEU A 89 12.49 14.70 27.23
N ARG A 90 13.02 13.64 27.85
CA ARG A 90 12.45 12.27 27.79
C ARG A 90 10.98 12.17 28.26
N PRO A 91 10.52 12.84 29.34
CA PRO A 91 9.11 12.86 29.71
C PRO A 91 8.21 13.39 28.60
N PHE A 92 8.65 14.39 27.83
CA PHE A 92 7.86 14.96 26.74
C PHE A 92 7.73 13.96 25.58
N LEU A 93 8.82 13.30 25.18
CA LEU A 93 8.80 12.25 24.14
C LEU A 93 7.76 11.15 24.41
N ILE A 94 7.67 10.69 25.66
CA ILE A 94 6.75 9.62 26.08
C ILE A 94 5.27 10.05 25.93
N HIS A 95 4.97 11.34 26.03
CA HIS A 95 3.60 11.87 25.92
C HIS A 95 3.21 12.30 24.49
N ILE A 96 4.16 12.45 23.56
CA ILE A 96 3.84 12.75 22.16
C ILE A 96 3.08 11.58 21.54
N ASN A 97 1.91 11.89 20.98
CA ASN A 97 0.97 10.92 20.41
C ASN A 97 0.79 11.06 18.89
N HIS A 98 1.15 12.21 18.33
CA HIS A 98 1.02 12.53 16.90
C HIS A 98 2.25 12.05 16.13
N ILE A 99 2.03 11.42 14.98
CA ILE A 99 3.10 10.89 14.13
C ILE A 99 3.83 12.03 13.44
N GLU A 100 3.08 13.06 13.05
CA GLU A 100 3.53 14.26 12.37
C GLU A 100 4.62 14.98 13.19
N ILE A 101 4.36 15.21 14.48
CA ILE A 101 5.31 15.83 15.42
C ILE A 101 6.57 14.95 15.60
N LEU A 102 6.41 13.62 15.66
CA LEU A 102 7.55 12.71 15.78
C LEU A 102 8.41 12.69 14.51
N THR A 103 7.80 12.79 13.32
CA THR A 103 8.53 12.90 12.05
C THR A 103 9.24 14.25 11.91
N GLU A 104 8.62 15.35 12.33
CA GLU A 104 9.28 16.66 12.39
C GLU A 104 10.46 16.67 13.37
N LEU A 105 10.33 16.02 14.53
CA LEU A 105 11.43 15.89 15.50
C LEU A 105 12.57 15.01 14.97
N CYS A 106 12.28 13.93 14.23
CA CYS A 106 13.31 13.15 13.52
C CYS A 106 14.04 14.02 12.48
N ASP A 107 13.30 14.68 11.59
CA ASP A 107 13.88 15.55 10.56
C ASP A 107 14.70 16.69 11.19
N LEU A 108 14.25 17.27 12.30
CA LEU A 108 14.96 18.32 13.04
C LEU A 108 16.27 17.80 13.67
N LEU A 109 16.24 16.66 14.37
CA LEU A 109 17.45 16.09 14.97
C LEU A 109 18.48 15.66 13.93
N VAL A 110 18.05 15.10 12.80
CA VAL A 110 18.95 14.69 11.71
C VAL A 110 19.54 15.91 10.99
N ASN A 111 18.71 16.77 10.41
CA ASN A 111 19.20 17.84 9.54
C ASN A 111 19.93 18.95 10.34
N GLU A 112 19.36 19.44 11.45
CA GLU A 112 19.90 20.62 12.16
C GLU A 112 21.03 20.29 13.16
N PHE A 113 21.04 19.08 13.72
CA PHE A 113 21.98 18.72 14.79
C PHE A 113 22.99 17.62 14.45
N LEU A 114 22.73 16.78 13.46
CA LEU A 114 23.71 15.78 12.99
C LEU A 114 24.38 16.25 11.68
N ASP A 115 23.61 16.46 10.61
CA ASP A 115 24.17 16.78 9.28
C ASP A 115 24.85 18.17 9.20
N ASP A 116 24.24 19.21 9.78
CA ASP A 116 24.84 20.55 9.83
C ASP A 116 26.13 20.59 10.66
N GLN A 117 26.25 19.78 11.72
CA GLN A 117 27.44 19.77 12.59
C GLN A 117 28.63 19.02 11.97
N ILE A 118 28.36 17.92 11.24
CA ILE A 118 29.37 17.18 10.46
C ILE A 118 30.05 18.10 9.44
N ASN A 119 29.29 19.00 8.81
CA ASN A 119 29.82 19.93 7.80
C ASN A 119 30.47 21.19 8.40
N ALA A 120 30.00 21.66 9.57
CA ALA A 120 30.46 22.94 10.13
C ALA A 120 31.75 22.86 10.96
N LYS A 121 31.99 21.79 11.72
CA LYS A 121 33.06 21.77 12.75
C LYS A 121 33.82 20.45 12.84
N SER A 122 35.02 20.46 12.26
CA SER A 122 36.14 19.60 12.71
C SER A 122 36.55 19.99 14.15
N ARG A 123 35.79 19.48 15.14
CA ARG A 123 36.08 19.60 16.57
C ARG A 123 35.90 18.22 17.22
N VAL A 124 37.02 17.55 17.44
CA VAL A 124 37.16 16.17 17.99
C VAL A 124 36.45 15.94 19.34
N ASP A 125 36.01 17.00 20.04
CA ASP A 125 35.45 16.93 21.39
C ASP A 125 33.90 16.91 21.45
N LEU A 126 33.17 17.12 20.34
CA LEU A 126 31.70 17.16 20.35
C LEU A 126 31.02 15.77 20.30
N ALA A 127 31.77 14.68 20.21
CA ALA A 127 31.24 13.31 20.14
C ALA A 127 30.28 12.95 21.29
N VAL A 128 30.41 13.59 22.46
CA VAL A 128 29.48 13.38 23.60
C VAL A 128 28.10 13.97 23.32
N PHE A 129 28.05 15.15 22.70
CA PHE A 129 26.80 15.79 22.27
C PHE A 129 26.16 15.01 21.11
N GLU A 130 26.98 14.55 20.16
CA GLU A 130 26.52 13.69 19.06
C GLU A 130 25.88 12.40 19.58
N ASN A 131 26.54 11.72 20.53
CA ASN A 131 25.98 10.53 21.19
C ASN A 131 24.65 10.82 21.92
N MET A 132 24.50 12.00 22.53
CA MET A 132 23.23 12.43 23.13
C MET A 132 22.14 12.61 22.07
N CYS A 133 22.44 13.29 20.97
CA CYS A 133 21.51 13.49 19.85
C CYS A 133 21.13 12.17 19.16
N GLN A 134 22.07 11.25 18.97
CA GLN A 134 21.81 9.89 18.46
C GLN A 134 20.92 9.09 19.43
N SER A 135 21.15 9.20 20.74
CA SER A 135 20.33 8.54 21.77
C SER A 135 18.90 9.10 21.80
N LEU A 136 18.76 10.44 21.68
CA LEU A 136 17.46 11.11 21.52
C LEU A 136 16.75 10.65 20.24
N LEU A 137 17.46 10.61 19.11
CA LEU A 137 16.92 10.16 17.83
C LEU A 137 16.46 8.69 17.90
N ALA A 138 17.20 7.83 18.59
CA ALA A 138 16.80 6.43 18.81
C ALA A 138 15.48 6.33 19.61
N ASP A 139 15.34 7.09 20.70
CA ASP A 139 14.09 7.14 21.49
C ASP A 139 12.92 7.70 20.67
N VAL A 140 13.14 8.77 19.87
CA VAL A 140 12.11 9.32 18.96
C VAL A 140 11.71 8.30 17.90
N ARG A 141 12.67 7.60 17.27
CA ARG A 141 12.42 6.54 16.28
C ARG A 141 11.65 5.35 16.87
N GLN A 142 12.04 4.87 18.06
CA GLN A 142 11.29 3.82 18.76
C GLN A 142 9.86 4.25 19.07
N ARG A 143 9.68 5.49 19.54
CA ARG A 143 8.34 6.07 19.78
C ARG A 143 7.53 6.20 18.50
N LEU A 144 8.15 6.63 17.40
CA LEU A 144 7.55 6.75 16.07
C LEU A 144 7.08 5.38 15.56
N ILE A 145 7.91 4.34 15.63
CA ILE A 145 7.56 2.96 15.24
C ILE A 145 6.34 2.48 16.05
N PHE A 146 6.35 2.64 17.38
CA PHE A 146 5.23 2.25 18.24
C PHE A 146 3.94 3.01 17.91
N ARG A 147 4.02 4.33 17.73
CA ARG A 147 2.84 5.15 17.39
C ARG A 147 2.32 4.85 15.99
N ALA A 148 3.20 4.52 15.04
CA ALA A 148 2.82 4.11 13.70
C ALA A 148 2.09 2.76 13.68
N ASP A 149 2.55 1.75 14.43
CA ASP A 149 1.82 0.47 14.57
C ASP A 149 0.43 0.66 15.20
N VAL A 150 0.32 1.49 16.25
CA VAL A 150 -0.97 1.85 16.85
C VAL A 150 -1.88 2.59 15.86
N TYR A 151 -1.33 3.47 15.02
CA TYR A 151 -2.07 4.17 13.97
C TYR A 151 -2.51 3.23 12.85
N ILE A 152 -1.66 2.30 12.40
CA ILE A 152 -2.01 1.30 11.38
C ILE A 152 -3.17 0.43 11.87
N LYS A 153 -3.16 0.01 13.13
CA LYS A 153 -4.29 -0.73 13.73
C LYS A 153 -5.55 0.13 13.78
N SER A 154 -5.51 1.24 14.50
CA SER A 154 -6.71 2.07 14.78
C SER A 154 -7.26 2.88 13.61
N GLN A 155 -6.46 3.28 12.62
CA GLN A 155 -6.87 4.18 11.53
C GLN A 155 -6.88 3.54 10.14
N ILE A 156 -6.37 2.31 10.00
CA ILE A 156 -6.33 1.57 8.72
C ILE A 156 -7.01 0.20 8.86
N HIS A 157 -6.59 -0.63 9.82
CA HIS A 157 -7.14 -1.98 10.00
C HIS A 157 -8.58 -1.94 10.56
N ASP A 158 -8.77 -1.28 11.69
CA ASP A 158 -10.05 -1.17 12.40
C ASP A 158 -10.94 -0.03 11.84
N TYR A 159 -10.67 0.42 10.61
CA TYR A 159 -11.43 1.50 9.99
C TYR A 159 -12.81 1.01 9.51
N GLU A 160 -13.86 1.41 10.24
CA GLU A 160 -15.25 1.19 9.82
C GLU A 160 -15.61 2.10 8.61
N PRO A 161 -15.99 1.54 7.45
CA PRO A 161 -16.30 2.33 6.27
C PRO A 161 -17.58 3.17 6.46
N SER A 162 -17.48 4.49 6.37
CA SER A 162 -18.66 5.38 6.50
C SER A 162 -19.60 5.24 5.31
N ALA A 163 -20.92 5.39 5.52
CA ALA A 163 -21.92 5.23 4.46
C ALA A 163 -21.64 6.06 3.19
N GLY A 164 -21.03 7.25 3.34
CA GLY A 164 -20.59 8.09 2.22
C GLY A 164 -19.37 7.55 1.46
N ASP A 165 -18.52 6.73 2.07
CA ASP A 165 -17.36 6.10 1.42
C ASP A 165 -17.78 4.88 0.59
N LEU A 166 -18.81 4.13 1.04
CA LEU A 166 -19.41 3.06 0.24
C LEU A 166 -20.25 3.59 -0.94
N ALA A 167 -20.71 4.84 -0.90
CA ALA A 167 -21.44 5.51 -1.99
C ALA A 167 -20.53 5.85 -3.20
N TYR A 168 -19.39 5.16 -3.34
CA TYR A 168 -18.43 5.33 -4.42
C TYR A 168 -19.04 5.31 -5.84
N PRO A 169 -19.99 4.42 -6.19
CA PRO A 169 -20.49 4.38 -7.57
C PRO A 169 -21.36 5.59 -7.92
N GLU A 170 -22.16 6.10 -6.94
CA GLU A 170 -22.96 7.32 -7.11
C GLU A 170 -22.07 8.55 -7.26
N LYS A 171 -20.99 8.64 -6.49
CA LYS A 171 -20.00 9.73 -6.61
C LYS A 171 -19.37 9.78 -8.02
N LEU A 172 -19.07 8.63 -8.61
CA LEU A 172 -18.51 8.56 -9.96
C LEU A 172 -19.55 8.91 -11.04
N GLU A 173 -20.79 8.44 -10.92
CA GLU A 173 -21.89 8.78 -11.84
C GLU A 173 -22.22 10.28 -11.80
N MET A 174 -22.25 10.89 -10.60
CA MET A 174 -22.43 12.34 -10.44
C MET A 174 -21.33 13.14 -11.13
N ILE A 175 -20.07 12.68 -11.06
CA ILE A 175 -18.94 13.33 -11.74
C ILE A 175 -18.99 13.12 -13.26
N GLU A 176 -19.43 11.97 -13.76
CA GLU A 176 -19.67 11.76 -15.20
C GLU A 176 -20.76 12.73 -15.71
N GLN A 177 -21.82 12.97 -14.94
CA GLN A 177 -22.88 13.94 -15.26
C GLN A 177 -22.38 15.39 -15.21
N ILE A 178 -21.52 15.75 -14.24
CA ILE A 178 -20.90 17.08 -14.17
C ILE A 178 -19.92 17.30 -15.35
N ALA A 179 -19.10 16.30 -15.68
CA ALA A 179 -18.15 16.39 -16.79
C ALA A 179 -18.84 16.49 -18.15
N SER A 180 -19.90 15.70 -18.39
CA SER A 180 -20.67 15.74 -19.64
C SER A 180 -21.49 17.02 -19.78
N SER A 181 -22.06 17.56 -18.70
CA SER A 181 -22.72 18.87 -18.73
C SER A 181 -21.74 20.02 -18.98
N LEU A 182 -20.53 19.98 -18.39
CA LEU A 182 -19.45 20.93 -18.68
C LEU A 182 -18.98 20.88 -20.14
N GLN A 183 -18.85 19.67 -20.72
CA GLN A 183 -18.51 19.52 -22.14
C GLN A 183 -19.60 20.12 -23.04
N HIS A 184 -20.87 19.83 -22.78
CA HIS A 184 -21.97 20.40 -23.55
C HIS A 184 -22.13 21.92 -23.39
N SER A 185 -21.78 22.53 -22.26
CA SER A 185 -21.72 23.99 -22.18
C SER A 185 -20.59 24.57 -23.03
N THR A 186 -19.40 23.94 -23.07
CA THR A 186 -18.30 24.39 -23.95
C THR A 186 -18.58 24.21 -25.45
N GLU A 187 -19.38 23.21 -25.85
CA GLU A 187 -19.81 23.02 -27.24
C GLU A 187 -20.87 24.06 -27.68
N ASN A 188 -21.75 24.50 -26.76
CA ASN A 188 -22.76 25.50 -27.09
C ASN A 188 -22.19 26.93 -27.21
N GLU A 189 -21.12 27.26 -26.48
CA GLU A 189 -20.47 28.57 -26.62
C GLU A 189 -19.73 28.73 -27.97
N THR A 190 -19.19 27.65 -28.53
CA THR A 190 -18.51 27.70 -29.85
C THR A 190 -19.44 27.84 -31.05
N HIS A 191 -20.73 27.50 -30.88
CA HIS A 191 -21.74 27.64 -31.95
C HIS A 191 -22.58 28.93 -31.89
N SER A 192 -22.56 29.69 -30.78
CA SER A 192 -23.44 30.86 -30.63
C SER A 192 -22.91 32.18 -31.21
N ASN A 193 -21.60 32.40 -31.28
CA ASN A 193 -21.02 33.74 -31.49
C ASN A 193 -20.11 33.84 -32.73
N GLY A 194 -20.72 33.75 -33.90
CA GLY A 194 -20.06 33.98 -35.19
C GLY A 194 -20.17 35.43 -35.70
N ALA A 195 -19.58 36.44 -35.03
CA ALA A 195 -19.17 37.70 -35.68
C ALA A 195 -18.26 38.61 -34.81
N GLN A 196 -17.12 38.98 -35.41
CA GLN A 196 -16.36 40.23 -35.24
C GLN A 196 -15.35 40.44 -34.08
N LEU A 197 -14.09 40.57 -34.54
CA LEU A 197 -12.99 41.44 -34.07
C LEU A 197 -11.98 40.87 -33.04
N LYS A 198 -10.91 40.29 -33.62
CA LYS A 198 -9.50 40.44 -33.24
C LYS A 198 -9.17 41.86 -32.74
N GLU A 199 -8.20 42.12 -31.86
CA GLU A 199 -7.15 41.34 -31.16
C GLU A 199 -6.69 42.24 -29.95
N GLN A 200 -5.79 41.94 -29.02
CA GLN A 200 -4.71 40.94 -28.95
C GLN A 200 -4.28 40.71 -27.47
N GLU A 201 -4.22 39.46 -26.98
CA GLU A 201 -3.33 39.10 -25.85
C GLU A 201 -3.07 37.58 -25.82
N GLN A 202 -1.79 37.17 -25.85
CA GLN A 202 -1.40 35.76 -25.88
C GLN A 202 -1.45 35.14 -24.48
N LYS A 203 -2.45 34.28 -24.23
CA LYS A 203 -2.34 33.19 -23.26
C LYS A 203 -2.57 31.87 -23.96
N GLU A 204 -1.55 31.03 -23.97
CA GLU A 204 -1.59 29.71 -24.60
C GLU A 204 -2.66 28.84 -23.93
N ALA A 205 -3.71 28.52 -24.69
CA ALA A 205 -4.72 27.56 -24.28
C ALA A 205 -4.11 26.14 -24.32
N ARG A 206 -3.45 25.73 -23.22
CA ARG A 206 -3.21 24.31 -22.95
C ARG A 206 -4.57 23.61 -22.90
N PRO A 207 -4.75 22.44 -23.54
CA PRO A 207 -5.94 21.63 -23.34
C PRO A 207 -6.03 21.25 -21.87
N MET A 208 -7.08 21.69 -21.19
CA MET A 208 -7.22 21.61 -19.74
C MET A 208 -7.70 20.21 -19.31
N THR A 209 -6.91 19.18 -19.62
CA THR A 209 -7.03 17.83 -19.04
C THR A 209 -6.56 17.77 -17.58
N SER A 210 -6.07 18.88 -17.05
CA SER A 210 -5.78 19.08 -15.63
C SER A 210 -7.05 19.45 -14.86
N THR A 211 -7.96 18.48 -14.69
CA THR A 211 -8.76 18.47 -13.47
C THR A 211 -7.80 18.34 -12.29
N SER A 212 -8.01 19.15 -11.25
CA SER A 212 -7.07 19.38 -10.15
C SER A 212 -6.59 18.06 -9.53
N SER A 213 -5.27 17.91 -9.34
CA SER A 213 -4.70 16.76 -8.62
C SER A 213 -5.30 16.58 -7.22
N THR A 214 -5.72 17.68 -6.59
CA THR A 214 -6.42 17.70 -5.29
C THR A 214 -7.75 16.95 -5.31
N ASP A 215 -8.51 16.96 -6.41
CA ASP A 215 -9.84 16.34 -6.50
C ASP A 215 -9.71 14.82 -6.66
N PHE A 216 -8.67 14.35 -7.36
CA PHE A 216 -8.34 12.93 -7.41
C PHE A 216 -8.02 12.37 -6.02
N HIS A 217 -7.22 13.08 -5.21
CA HIS A 217 -6.95 12.67 -3.83
C HIS A 217 -8.18 12.74 -2.91
N GLY A 218 -9.15 13.61 -3.21
CA GLY A 218 -10.46 13.65 -2.53
C GLY A 218 -11.37 12.45 -2.88
N MET A 219 -11.15 11.82 -4.03
CA MET A 219 -11.85 10.62 -4.49
C MET A 219 -11.18 9.31 -4.04
N TRP A 220 -10.08 9.36 -3.29
CA TRP A 220 -9.43 8.15 -2.77
C TRP A 220 -10.11 7.66 -1.50
N TYR A 221 -10.28 6.34 -1.38
CA TYR A 221 -10.76 5.72 -0.14
C TYR A 221 -9.88 6.13 1.06
N PRO A 222 -10.44 6.53 2.22
CA PRO A 222 -9.68 7.17 3.30
C PRO A 222 -8.47 6.39 3.80
N THR A 223 -8.55 5.04 3.87
CA THR A 223 -7.42 4.23 4.35
C THR A 223 -6.26 4.18 3.35
N VAL A 224 -6.52 4.27 2.03
CA VAL A 224 -5.47 4.39 1.01
C VAL A 224 -4.70 5.69 1.18
N ARG A 225 -5.41 6.81 1.38
CA ARG A 225 -4.77 8.12 1.64
C ARG A 225 -3.95 8.10 2.93
N ARG A 226 -4.50 7.57 4.03
CA ARG A 226 -3.80 7.42 5.33
C ARG A 226 -2.55 6.55 5.22
N THR A 227 -2.65 5.43 4.50
CA THR A 227 -1.53 4.52 4.20
C THR A 227 -0.41 5.23 3.47
N LEU A 228 -0.71 5.94 2.38
CA LEU A 228 0.30 6.61 1.57
C LEU A 228 1.00 7.77 2.30
N VAL A 229 0.25 8.58 3.05
CA VAL A 229 0.84 9.64 3.90
C VAL A 229 1.76 9.02 4.95
N CYS A 230 1.28 8.01 5.69
CA CYS A 230 2.06 7.30 6.70
C CYS A 230 3.37 6.74 6.13
N ILE A 231 3.30 6.01 5.00
CA ILE A 231 4.49 5.47 4.32
C ILE A 231 5.46 6.60 3.92
N SER A 232 4.98 7.70 3.35
CA SER A 232 5.83 8.82 2.93
C SER A 232 6.54 9.56 4.07
N SER A 233 5.91 9.63 5.25
CA SER A 233 6.53 10.19 6.46
C SER A 233 7.54 9.23 7.06
N LEU A 234 7.22 7.93 7.09
CA LEU A 234 8.08 6.91 7.68
C LEU A 234 9.35 6.65 6.85
N SER A 235 9.29 6.73 5.52
CA SER A 235 10.44 6.47 4.63
C SER A 235 11.56 7.52 4.76
N ARG A 236 11.27 8.71 5.30
CA ARG A 236 12.29 9.73 5.54
C ARG A 236 12.98 9.56 6.90
N CYS A 237 12.22 9.18 7.93
CA CYS A 237 12.66 9.29 9.32
C CYS A 237 13.22 7.98 9.91
N LEU A 238 12.97 6.82 9.28
CA LEU A 238 13.34 5.50 9.78
C LEU A 238 14.45 4.83 8.97
N ASP A 239 15.24 4.00 9.64
CA ASP A 239 16.23 3.12 9.00
C ASP A 239 15.54 2.04 8.15
N THR A 240 16.18 1.63 7.05
CA THR A 240 15.58 0.75 6.03
C THR A 240 14.86 -0.45 6.64
N GLU A 241 15.52 -1.26 7.47
CA GLU A 241 14.95 -2.48 8.07
C GLU A 241 13.64 -2.24 8.84
N SER A 242 13.61 -1.21 9.68
CA SER A 242 12.43 -0.84 10.48
C SER A 242 11.30 -0.32 9.60
N PHE A 243 11.63 0.44 8.55
CA PHE A 243 10.67 0.90 7.58
C PHE A 243 10.03 -0.27 6.80
N GLN A 244 10.81 -1.26 6.34
CA GLN A 244 10.28 -2.34 5.49
C GLN A 244 9.13 -3.09 6.17
N GLY A 245 9.34 -3.52 7.43
CA GLY A 245 8.34 -4.28 8.19
C GLY A 245 7.10 -3.45 8.51
N LEU A 246 7.29 -2.18 8.87
CA LEU A 246 6.20 -1.26 9.17
C LEU A 246 5.37 -0.92 7.91
N ALA A 247 6.02 -0.75 6.77
CA ALA A 247 5.35 -0.54 5.49
C ALA A 247 4.58 -1.79 5.02
N GLN A 248 5.13 -3.00 5.21
CA GLN A 248 4.40 -4.25 4.94
C GLN A 248 3.14 -4.37 5.79
N ASN A 249 3.24 -4.06 7.09
CA ASN A 249 2.07 -4.02 7.99
C ASN A 249 1.05 -2.97 7.55
N CYS A 250 1.50 -1.78 7.14
CA CYS A 250 0.63 -0.71 6.64
C CYS A 250 -0.11 -1.10 5.34
N LEU A 251 0.60 -1.69 4.37
CA LEU A 251 0.04 -2.14 3.09
C LEU A 251 -0.91 -3.33 3.24
N SER A 252 -0.56 -4.32 4.07
CA SER A 252 -1.42 -5.47 4.34
C SER A 252 -2.69 -5.07 5.09
N ALA A 253 -2.60 -4.18 6.09
CA ALA A 253 -3.77 -3.59 6.74
C ALA A 253 -4.67 -2.82 5.76
N CYS A 254 -4.08 -2.04 4.85
CA CYS A 254 -4.82 -1.33 3.80
C CYS A 254 -5.57 -2.30 2.86
N ILE A 255 -4.91 -3.38 2.41
CA ILE A 255 -5.55 -4.42 1.58
C ILE A 255 -6.71 -5.09 2.33
N GLN A 256 -6.57 -5.41 3.63
CA GLN A 256 -7.65 -6.00 4.42
C GLN A 256 -8.84 -5.03 4.59
N SER A 257 -8.57 -3.74 4.83
CA SER A 257 -9.60 -2.70 4.86
C SER A 257 -10.35 -2.59 3.53
N LEU A 258 -9.62 -2.63 2.40
CA LEU A 258 -10.19 -2.61 1.05
C LEU A 258 -11.01 -3.87 0.73
N ILE A 259 -10.63 -5.07 1.22
CA ILE A 259 -11.43 -6.30 1.10
C ILE A 259 -12.74 -6.16 1.90
N THR A 260 -12.69 -5.55 3.08
CA THR A 260 -13.89 -5.28 3.89
C THR A 260 -14.82 -4.24 3.24
N ALA A 261 -14.26 -3.15 2.70
CA ALA A 261 -15.02 -2.19 1.90
C ALA A 261 -15.66 -2.84 0.66
N GLN A 262 -14.90 -3.68 -0.06
CA GLN A 262 -15.42 -4.46 -1.19
C GLN A 262 -16.63 -5.31 -0.78
N ARG A 263 -16.56 -6.03 0.35
CA ARG A 263 -17.65 -6.88 0.85
C ARG A 263 -18.94 -6.07 1.04
N HIS A 264 -18.86 -4.93 1.73
CA HIS A 264 -20.03 -4.10 1.97
C HIS A 264 -20.58 -3.41 0.70
N ILE A 265 -19.75 -3.13 -0.31
CA ILE A 265 -20.22 -2.66 -1.62
C ILE A 265 -20.92 -3.80 -2.38
N LYS A 266 -20.38 -5.04 -2.33
CA LYS A 266 -21.03 -6.24 -2.89
C LYS A 266 -22.42 -6.47 -2.24
N GLU A 267 -22.56 -6.25 -0.93
CA GLU A 267 -23.82 -6.36 -0.18
C GLU A 267 -24.85 -5.28 -0.53
N ARG A 268 -24.42 -4.02 -0.75
CA ARG A 268 -25.34 -2.89 -0.96
C ARG A 268 -25.78 -2.67 -2.40
N LYS A 269 -24.96 -3.04 -3.40
CA LYS A 269 -25.20 -2.71 -4.81
C LYS A 269 -25.09 -3.91 -5.72
N THR A 270 -23.90 -4.19 -6.24
CA THR A 270 -23.66 -5.34 -7.13
C THR A 270 -22.29 -5.94 -6.88
N ALA A 271 -22.15 -7.23 -7.21
CA ALA A 271 -20.89 -7.94 -7.10
C ALA A 271 -19.78 -7.29 -7.95
N SER A 272 -20.14 -6.81 -9.15
CA SER A 272 -19.21 -6.16 -10.09
C SER A 272 -18.74 -4.79 -9.60
N ASP A 273 -19.61 -3.98 -9.00
CA ASP A 273 -19.24 -2.66 -8.47
C ASP A 273 -18.23 -2.76 -7.32
N GLY A 274 -18.36 -3.79 -6.46
CA GLY A 274 -17.39 -4.07 -5.39
C GLY A 274 -16.04 -4.57 -5.94
N GLN A 275 -16.05 -5.40 -6.99
CA GLN A 275 -14.82 -5.83 -7.67
C GLN A 275 -14.11 -4.67 -8.37
N LEU A 276 -14.82 -3.83 -9.10
CA LEU A 276 -14.25 -2.66 -9.79
C LEU A 276 -13.72 -1.61 -8.80
N PHE A 277 -14.42 -1.38 -7.68
CA PHE A 277 -13.92 -0.56 -6.58
C PHE A 277 -12.57 -1.06 -6.07
N PHE A 278 -12.47 -2.37 -5.81
CA PHE A 278 -11.26 -3.00 -5.28
C PHE A 278 -10.09 -2.92 -6.28
N VAL A 279 -10.32 -3.32 -7.54
CA VAL A 279 -9.31 -3.23 -8.61
C VAL A 279 -8.78 -1.80 -8.78
N LYS A 280 -9.66 -0.79 -8.78
CA LYS A 280 -9.26 0.62 -8.88
C LYS A 280 -8.34 1.05 -7.74
N HIS A 281 -8.69 0.73 -6.50
CA HIS A 281 -7.89 1.13 -5.34
C HIS A 281 -6.58 0.36 -5.23
N LEU A 282 -6.52 -0.91 -5.64
CA LEU A 282 -5.25 -1.65 -5.76
C LEU A 282 -4.34 -1.09 -6.86
N LEU A 283 -4.89 -0.65 -8.00
CA LEU A 283 -4.11 0.02 -9.05
C LEU A 283 -3.53 1.35 -8.58
N ILE A 284 -4.33 2.18 -7.89
CA ILE A 284 -3.85 3.43 -7.27
C ILE A 284 -2.74 3.11 -6.25
N LEU A 285 -2.97 2.16 -5.34
CA LEU A 285 -1.97 1.79 -4.33
C LEU A 285 -0.65 1.37 -4.99
N ARG A 286 -0.72 0.53 -6.03
CA ARG A 286 0.44 0.02 -6.79
C ARG A 286 1.25 1.12 -7.46
N GLU A 287 0.57 2.07 -8.11
CA GLU A 287 1.21 3.22 -8.75
C GLU A 287 1.89 4.11 -7.70
N GLN A 288 1.18 4.44 -6.62
CA GLN A 288 1.70 5.32 -5.55
C GLN A 288 2.78 4.65 -4.68
N THR A 289 2.86 3.31 -4.61
CA THR A 289 3.99 2.60 -3.97
C THR A 289 5.23 2.49 -4.87
N THR A 290 5.12 2.75 -6.17
CA THR A 290 6.24 2.59 -7.12
C THR A 290 7.46 3.50 -6.85
N PRO A 291 7.36 4.77 -6.40
CA PRO A 291 8.55 5.56 -6.07
C PRO A 291 9.34 5.03 -4.86
N PHE A 292 8.70 4.28 -3.95
CA PHE A 292 9.32 3.73 -2.73
C PHE A 292 9.96 2.33 -2.93
N ASN A 293 10.09 1.87 -4.18
CA ASN A 293 10.46 0.48 -4.55
C ASN A 293 11.83 -0.03 -4.03
N VAL A 294 12.71 0.81 -3.49
CA VAL A 294 14.02 0.39 -2.98
C VAL A 294 13.91 -0.31 -1.62
N GLU A 295 12.82 -0.06 -0.87
CA GLU A 295 12.80 -0.29 0.58
C GLU A 295 11.80 -1.38 1.05
N PHE A 296 11.03 -2.05 0.17
CA PHE A 296 9.96 -2.98 0.58
C PHE A 296 10.33 -4.48 0.62
N ARG A 297 11.60 -4.85 0.75
CA ARG A 297 12.03 -6.27 0.80
C ARG A 297 12.34 -6.75 2.21
N VAL A 298 11.29 -6.97 3.01
CA VAL A 298 11.42 -7.68 4.29
C VAL A 298 11.85 -9.12 4.03
N ARG A 299 12.89 -9.57 4.73
CA ARG A 299 13.26 -10.99 4.82
C ARG A 299 12.59 -11.57 6.07
N GLU A 300 11.44 -12.20 5.92
CA GLU A 300 10.81 -12.90 7.05
C GLU A 300 11.46 -14.28 7.21
N THR A 301 12.08 -14.52 8.36
CA THR A 301 12.68 -15.82 8.74
C THR A 301 11.59 -16.82 9.13
N SER A 302 10.78 -17.23 8.16
CA SER A 302 9.73 -18.22 8.36
C SER A 302 10.32 -19.61 8.60
N LEU A 303 9.74 -20.35 9.55
CA LEU A 303 10.04 -21.77 9.72
C LEU A 303 9.15 -22.56 8.76
N ASP A 304 9.74 -23.17 7.73
CA ASP A 304 8.97 -23.99 6.79
C ASP A 304 8.77 -25.39 7.37
N PHE A 305 7.52 -25.67 7.75
CA PHE A 305 7.07 -26.99 8.21
C PHE A 305 6.69 -27.94 7.06
N THR A 306 6.86 -27.55 5.79
CA THR A 306 6.52 -28.40 4.64
C THR A 306 7.40 -29.65 4.56
N SER A 307 8.67 -29.54 4.93
CA SER A 307 9.59 -30.66 5.14
C SER A 307 9.07 -31.63 6.20
N ILE A 308 8.82 -31.15 7.42
CA ILE A 308 8.22 -31.93 8.52
C ILE A 308 6.87 -32.54 8.11
N LYS A 309 6.02 -31.81 7.38
CA LYS A 309 4.71 -32.28 6.93
C LYS A 309 4.83 -33.43 5.94
N SER A 310 5.70 -33.32 4.94
CA SER A 310 5.95 -34.38 3.95
C SER A 310 6.59 -35.62 4.58
N ALA A 311 7.57 -35.43 5.47
CA ALA A 311 8.18 -36.49 6.26
C ALA A 311 7.16 -37.17 7.21
N ALA A 312 6.29 -36.38 7.87
CA ALA A 312 5.21 -36.90 8.70
C ALA A 312 4.21 -37.72 7.88
N TYR A 313 3.80 -37.28 6.67
CA TYR A 313 2.97 -38.08 5.77
C TYR A 313 3.66 -39.38 5.31
N GLN A 314 4.98 -39.36 5.10
CA GLN A 314 5.74 -40.56 4.74
C GLN A 314 5.97 -41.51 5.93
N ALA A 315 5.97 -40.98 7.15
CA ALA A 315 6.09 -41.73 8.40
C ALA A 315 4.74 -42.29 8.88
N LEU A 316 3.62 -41.58 8.66
CA LEU A 316 2.27 -41.95 9.11
C LEU A 316 1.85 -43.41 8.79
N PRO A 317 2.07 -43.96 7.58
CA PRO A 317 1.76 -45.38 7.31
C PRO A 317 2.69 -46.37 8.01
N LYS A 318 3.79 -45.92 8.62
CA LYS A 318 4.77 -46.73 9.38
C LYS A 318 4.64 -46.56 10.90
N LEU A 319 3.68 -45.75 11.37
CA LEU A 319 3.56 -45.31 12.76
C LEU A 319 2.76 -46.25 13.69
N GLY A 320 2.26 -47.38 13.17
CA GLY A 320 1.20 -48.18 13.81
C GLY A 320 1.54 -48.91 15.13
N SER A 321 2.80 -48.93 15.59
CA SER A 321 3.18 -49.70 16.80
C SER A 321 4.35 -49.14 17.64
N GLY A 322 5.04 -48.07 17.21
CA GLY A 322 6.30 -47.61 17.83
C GLY A 322 6.32 -46.14 18.25
N LEU A 323 5.17 -45.57 18.61
CA LEU A 323 5.01 -44.11 18.82
C LEU A 323 5.64 -43.56 20.12
N PHE A 324 5.73 -44.37 21.17
CA PHE A 324 6.10 -43.94 22.54
C PHE A 324 7.25 -44.73 23.16
N ASP A 325 7.83 -45.68 22.41
CA ASP A 325 8.87 -46.57 22.92
C ASP A 325 10.20 -45.80 22.94
N PHE A 326 10.86 -45.53 24.08
CA PHE A 326 12.00 -44.57 24.15
C PHE A 326 13.33 -45.08 23.52
N SER A 327 13.26 -45.76 22.38
CA SER A 327 14.38 -46.32 21.63
C SER A 327 14.96 -45.34 20.60
N ARG A 328 16.27 -45.49 20.30
CA ARG A 328 16.97 -44.73 19.26
C ARG A 328 16.41 -44.94 17.83
N ALA A 329 15.56 -45.94 17.64
CA ALA A 329 14.89 -46.22 16.36
C ALA A 329 13.59 -45.44 16.13
N ASN A 330 13.15 -44.62 17.10
CA ASN A 330 11.88 -43.88 17.01
C ASN A 330 11.76 -43.01 15.77
N THR A 331 10.69 -43.25 15.00
CA THR A 331 10.30 -42.42 13.86
C THR A 331 9.96 -40.99 14.29
N LEU A 332 9.33 -40.81 15.47
CA LEU A 332 9.00 -39.50 16.02
C LEU A 332 10.24 -38.72 16.50
N LEU A 333 11.17 -39.37 17.21
CA LEU A 333 12.44 -38.74 17.57
C LEU A 333 13.29 -38.44 16.33
N ARG A 334 13.27 -39.32 15.30
CA ARG A 334 13.95 -39.08 14.03
C ARG A 334 13.33 -37.90 13.27
N LEU A 335 12.00 -37.77 13.24
CA LEU A 335 11.30 -36.62 12.66
C LEU A 335 11.70 -35.30 13.35
N LEU A 336 11.82 -35.29 14.68
CA LEU A 336 12.19 -34.10 15.45
C LEU A 336 13.71 -33.79 15.47
N LEU A 337 14.58 -34.80 15.32
CA LEU A 337 16.05 -34.64 15.45
C LEU A 337 16.81 -34.61 14.13
N LEU A 338 16.30 -35.21 13.05
CA LEU A 338 16.97 -35.21 11.73
C LEU A 338 16.36 -34.19 10.76
N GLU A 339 15.08 -33.90 10.87
CA GLU A 339 14.33 -33.00 9.97
C GLU A 339 13.69 -31.87 10.78
N GLY A 340 14.53 -31.14 11.51
CA GLY A 340 14.11 -29.89 12.17
C GLY A 340 13.56 -28.88 11.16
N PRO A 341 12.69 -27.95 11.59
CA PRO A 341 12.04 -27.00 10.67
C PRO A 341 13.11 -26.18 9.96
N THR A 342 13.12 -26.27 8.63
CA THR A 342 14.06 -25.54 7.80
C THR A 342 13.74 -24.05 7.88
N VAL A 343 14.70 -23.24 8.34
CA VAL A 343 14.59 -21.79 8.24
C VAL A 343 14.59 -21.43 6.76
N VAL A 344 13.44 -20.96 6.27
CA VAL A 344 13.28 -20.46 4.91
C VAL A 344 13.02 -18.98 5.02
N ASP A 345 14.03 -18.20 4.67
CA ASP A 345 13.91 -16.77 4.44
C ASP A 345 12.89 -16.56 3.32
N THR A 346 11.64 -16.26 3.69
CA THR A 346 10.64 -15.83 2.73
C THR A 346 10.76 -14.33 2.57
N ASP A 347 11.32 -13.92 1.42
CA ASP A 347 11.28 -12.53 0.98
C ASP A 347 9.81 -12.16 0.67
N VAL A 348 9.07 -11.68 1.68
CA VAL A 348 7.65 -11.28 1.56
C VAL A 348 7.59 -9.89 0.94
N ASP A 349 7.79 -9.87 -0.38
CA ASP A 349 7.64 -8.68 -1.20
C ASP A 349 6.16 -8.22 -1.19
N SER A 350 5.88 -7.14 -0.46
CA SER A 350 4.54 -6.56 -0.31
C SER A 350 3.92 -6.16 -1.66
N ARG A 351 4.75 -5.86 -2.68
CA ARG A 351 4.28 -5.62 -4.05
C ARG A 351 3.81 -6.92 -4.72
N ARG A 352 4.46 -8.06 -4.47
CA ARG A 352 3.95 -9.37 -4.96
C ARG A 352 2.63 -9.74 -4.30
N GLN A 353 2.43 -9.38 -3.01
CA GLN A 353 1.14 -9.54 -2.35
C GLN A 353 0.07 -8.68 -3.03
N LEU A 354 0.37 -7.41 -3.30
CA LEU A 354 -0.52 -6.48 -4.01
C LEU A 354 -0.85 -6.96 -5.44
N ASP A 355 0.16 -7.32 -6.24
CA ASP A 355 -0.01 -7.87 -7.59
C ASP A 355 -0.80 -9.20 -7.58
N ARG A 356 -0.64 -10.04 -6.54
CA ARG A 356 -1.44 -11.26 -6.34
C ARG A 356 -2.92 -10.97 -6.07
N HIS A 357 -3.22 -10.05 -5.14
CA HIS A 357 -4.61 -9.66 -4.87
C HIS A 357 -5.27 -8.97 -6.06
N LEU A 358 -4.52 -8.14 -6.80
CA LEU A 358 -4.98 -7.52 -8.04
C LEU A 358 -5.30 -8.59 -9.09
N LYS A 359 -4.42 -9.56 -9.31
CA LYS A 359 -4.65 -10.66 -10.25
C LYS A 359 -5.91 -11.46 -9.89
N ILE A 360 -6.08 -11.87 -8.63
CA ILE A 360 -7.26 -12.62 -8.16
C ILE A 360 -8.53 -11.80 -8.38
N ALA A 361 -8.54 -10.51 -8.03
CA ALA A 361 -9.70 -9.65 -8.22
C ALA A 361 -10.07 -9.46 -9.71
N CYS A 362 -9.07 -9.35 -10.58
CA CYS A 362 -9.29 -9.31 -12.03
C CYS A 362 -9.84 -10.63 -12.56
N GLU A 363 -9.30 -11.78 -12.13
CA GLU A 363 -9.78 -13.11 -12.53
C GLU A 363 -11.21 -13.39 -12.04
N GLU A 364 -11.57 -12.98 -10.81
CA GLU A 364 -12.96 -13.03 -10.33
C GLU A 364 -13.90 -12.15 -11.18
N PHE A 365 -13.48 -10.92 -11.49
CA PHE A 365 -14.28 -9.99 -12.30
C PHE A 365 -14.47 -10.52 -13.73
N ILE A 366 -13.41 -11.00 -14.38
CA ILE A 366 -13.46 -11.61 -15.71
C ILE A 366 -14.39 -12.83 -15.69
N SER A 367 -14.28 -13.69 -14.69
CA SER A 367 -15.15 -14.87 -14.54
C SER A 367 -16.62 -14.47 -14.36
N SER A 368 -16.90 -13.45 -13.54
CA SER A 368 -18.26 -12.93 -13.35
C SER A 368 -18.81 -12.25 -14.61
N ALA A 369 -17.97 -11.55 -15.38
CA ALA A 369 -18.37 -10.88 -16.62
C ALA A 369 -18.64 -11.88 -17.75
N VAL A 370 -17.79 -12.90 -17.90
CA VAL A 370 -18.03 -14.02 -18.84
C VAL A 370 -19.32 -14.75 -18.44
N ALA A 371 -19.49 -15.12 -17.18
CA ALA A 371 -20.70 -15.80 -16.71
C ALA A 371 -21.99 -14.97 -16.90
N ALA A 372 -21.92 -13.64 -16.75
CA ALA A 372 -23.05 -12.75 -17.03
C ALA A 372 -23.38 -12.65 -18.53
N LEU A 373 -22.36 -12.65 -19.40
CA LEU A 373 -22.51 -12.63 -20.86
C LEU A 373 -22.89 -14.01 -21.45
N THR A 374 -22.67 -15.09 -20.71
CA THR A 374 -23.01 -16.45 -21.11
C THR A 374 -24.10 -17.09 -20.25
N SER A 375 -24.86 -16.31 -19.46
CA SER A 375 -25.86 -16.84 -18.52
C SER A 375 -26.99 -17.60 -19.21
N ASP A 376 -27.33 -17.17 -20.42
CA ASP A 376 -28.44 -17.72 -21.21
C ASP A 376 -28.01 -18.92 -22.06
N LEU A 377 -26.70 -19.23 -22.13
CA LEU A 377 -26.21 -20.44 -22.78
C LEU A 377 -26.44 -21.64 -21.83
N PRO A 378 -26.97 -22.78 -22.34
CA PRO A 378 -27.17 -23.97 -21.52
C PRO A 378 -25.84 -24.44 -20.94
N ALA A 379 -25.86 -24.78 -19.64
CA ALA A 379 -24.65 -25.07 -18.86
C ALA A 379 -23.84 -26.22 -19.49
N VAL A 380 -22.74 -25.86 -20.14
CA VAL A 380 -21.85 -26.76 -20.89
C VAL A 380 -21.37 -27.93 -20.03
N ASP A 381 -21.08 -27.67 -18.75
CA ASP A 381 -20.63 -28.70 -17.81
C ASP A 381 -21.72 -29.76 -17.53
N LYS A 382 -23.00 -29.38 -17.56
CA LYS A 382 -24.12 -30.33 -17.47
C LYS A 382 -24.27 -31.10 -18.78
N ALA A 383 -24.15 -30.42 -19.92
CA ALA A 383 -24.14 -31.07 -21.22
C ALA A 383 -23.06 -32.14 -21.33
N GLU A 384 -21.81 -31.88 -20.93
CA GLU A 384 -20.73 -32.89 -20.95
C GLU A 384 -21.06 -34.13 -20.08
N THR A 385 -21.79 -33.97 -18.96
CA THR A 385 -22.26 -35.12 -18.17
C THR A 385 -23.42 -35.89 -18.81
N VAL A 386 -24.27 -35.23 -19.60
CA VAL A 386 -25.40 -35.84 -20.33
C VAL A 386 -24.94 -36.48 -21.64
N VAL A 387 -23.91 -35.92 -22.30
CA VAL A 387 -23.20 -36.50 -23.46
C VAL A 387 -22.64 -37.89 -23.12
N ARG A 388 -22.15 -38.09 -21.88
CA ARG A 388 -21.69 -39.40 -21.38
C ARG A 388 -22.80 -40.46 -21.24
N LEU A 389 -24.08 -40.10 -21.39
CA LEU A 389 -25.25 -41.01 -21.35
C LEU A 389 -25.92 -41.21 -22.72
N GLU A 390 -25.26 -40.88 -23.83
CA GLU A 390 -25.72 -41.17 -25.20
C GLU A 390 -27.12 -40.64 -25.60
N SER A 391 -27.59 -39.56 -24.97
CA SER A 391 -28.84 -38.92 -25.39
C SER A 391 -28.64 -38.07 -26.66
N ARG A 392 -29.49 -38.26 -27.68
CA ARG A 392 -29.54 -37.48 -28.95
C ARG A 392 -29.81 -35.97 -28.79
N HIS A 393 -30.04 -35.47 -27.58
CA HIS A 393 -30.41 -34.07 -27.30
C HIS A 393 -29.72 -33.58 -26.01
N ALA A 394 -28.38 -33.60 -25.98
CA ALA A 394 -27.62 -33.37 -24.74
C ALA A 394 -27.75 -31.95 -24.14
N LEU A 395 -28.24 -30.96 -24.90
CA LEU A 395 -28.53 -29.59 -24.42
C LEU A 395 -30.04 -29.29 -24.33
N GLY A 396 -30.92 -30.24 -24.67
CA GLY A 396 -32.37 -30.03 -24.78
C GLY A 396 -32.88 -29.93 -26.23
N PRO A 397 -34.19 -29.61 -26.43
CA PRO A 397 -34.81 -29.53 -27.74
C PRO A 397 -34.32 -28.31 -28.55
N PRO A 398 -34.26 -28.41 -29.89
CA PRO A 398 -33.62 -27.40 -30.74
C PRO A 398 -34.26 -26.00 -30.67
N ASP A 399 -35.57 -25.90 -30.47
CA ASP A 399 -36.27 -24.61 -30.36
C ASP A 399 -35.85 -23.83 -29.10
N GLN A 400 -35.74 -24.49 -27.94
CA GLN A 400 -35.26 -23.86 -26.70
C GLN A 400 -33.79 -23.43 -26.82
N LEU A 401 -33.00 -24.16 -27.61
CA LEU A 401 -31.59 -23.88 -27.85
C LEU A 401 -31.41 -22.68 -28.80
N LYS A 402 -32.29 -22.53 -29.80
CA LYS A 402 -32.39 -21.33 -30.63
C LYS A 402 -32.81 -20.09 -29.84
N ASP A 403 -33.79 -20.22 -28.93
CA ASP A 403 -34.22 -19.12 -28.05
C ASP A 403 -33.08 -18.71 -27.09
N ALA A 404 -32.36 -19.69 -26.52
CA ALA A 404 -31.17 -19.44 -25.70
C ALA A 404 -30.02 -18.77 -26.47
N VAL A 405 -29.71 -19.25 -27.68
CA VAL A 405 -28.65 -18.68 -28.54
C VAL A 405 -29.01 -17.25 -28.98
N SER A 406 -30.27 -16.98 -29.32
CA SER A 406 -30.71 -15.63 -29.69
C SER A 406 -30.75 -14.67 -28.50
N ALA A 407 -31.16 -15.12 -27.31
CA ALA A 407 -31.05 -14.34 -26.07
C ALA A 407 -29.59 -13.96 -25.74
N ALA A 408 -28.67 -14.94 -25.77
CA ALA A 408 -27.25 -14.69 -25.55
C ALA A 408 -26.64 -13.78 -26.64
N LEU A 409 -27.09 -13.87 -27.89
CA LEU A 409 -26.69 -12.94 -28.96
C LEU A 409 -27.23 -11.52 -28.72
N HIS A 410 -28.44 -11.38 -28.19
CA HIS A 410 -29.00 -10.08 -27.82
C HIS A 410 -28.19 -9.37 -26.73
N LEU A 411 -27.66 -10.09 -25.73
CA LEU A 411 -26.77 -9.52 -24.70
C LEU A 411 -25.44 -8.98 -25.26
N LEU A 412 -24.94 -9.57 -26.35
CA LEU A 412 -23.74 -9.16 -27.08
C LEU A 412 -24.01 -8.02 -28.09
N SER A 413 -25.22 -7.92 -28.63
CA SER A 413 -25.56 -6.95 -29.68
C SER A 413 -25.70 -5.51 -29.15
N ALA A 414 -24.97 -4.56 -29.75
CA ALA A 414 -24.95 -3.16 -29.31
C ALA A 414 -26.26 -2.37 -29.53
N ASN A 415 -27.24 -2.92 -30.25
CA ASN A 415 -28.37 -2.16 -30.80
C ASN A 415 -29.52 -1.86 -29.81
N GLN A 416 -29.48 -2.34 -28.55
CA GLN A 416 -30.53 -2.07 -27.55
C GLN A 416 -30.09 -1.16 -26.39
N MET A 417 -29.64 0.04 -26.75
CA MET A 417 -29.34 1.13 -25.82
C MET A 417 -30.56 1.65 -25.01
N LYS A 418 -31.78 1.14 -25.27
CA LYS A 418 -33.05 1.55 -24.64
C LYS A 418 -33.60 0.59 -23.57
N SER A 419 -33.04 -0.62 -23.46
CA SER A 419 -33.44 -1.62 -22.47
C SER A 419 -32.23 -2.43 -22.01
N ALA A 420 -31.18 -1.71 -21.60
CA ALA A 420 -29.93 -2.31 -21.16
C ALA A 420 -30.15 -3.11 -19.86
N SER A 421 -30.21 -4.44 -19.99
CA SER A 421 -30.03 -5.34 -18.85
C SER A 421 -28.66 -5.05 -18.20
N PRO A 422 -28.53 -5.16 -16.87
CA PRO A 422 -27.28 -4.83 -16.17
C PRO A 422 -26.09 -5.71 -16.57
N ASN A 423 -26.34 -6.80 -17.31
CA ASN A 423 -25.38 -7.80 -17.77
C ASN A 423 -24.93 -7.61 -19.23
N SER A 424 -25.45 -6.62 -19.97
CA SER A 424 -25.05 -6.38 -21.36
C SER A 424 -23.58 -5.94 -21.48
N LEU A 425 -22.93 -6.34 -22.58
CA LEU A 425 -21.55 -5.97 -22.92
C LEU A 425 -21.32 -4.45 -22.88
N VAL A 426 -22.29 -3.66 -23.34
CA VAL A 426 -22.24 -2.19 -23.32
C VAL A 426 -22.27 -1.65 -21.89
N ALA A 427 -23.09 -2.23 -21.01
CA ALA A 427 -23.17 -1.85 -19.60
C ALA A 427 -21.88 -2.18 -18.85
N ILE A 428 -21.29 -3.36 -19.10
CA ILE A 428 -19.99 -3.77 -18.53
C ILE A 428 -18.87 -2.84 -19.01
N ARG A 429 -18.83 -2.49 -20.30
CA ARG A 429 -17.84 -1.55 -20.87
C ARG A 429 -17.99 -0.15 -20.30
N ARG A 430 -19.22 0.34 -20.09
CA ARG A 430 -19.48 1.64 -19.43
C ARG A 430 -19.00 1.62 -17.97
N LYS A 431 -19.36 0.59 -17.19
CA LYS A 431 -18.88 0.43 -15.80
C LYS A 431 -17.34 0.39 -15.73
N LEU A 432 -16.68 -0.39 -16.58
CA LEU A 432 -15.22 -0.44 -16.65
C LEU A 432 -14.61 0.94 -16.93
N THR A 433 -15.18 1.70 -17.88
CA THR A 433 -14.73 3.05 -18.22
C THR A 433 -14.92 4.03 -17.06
N LEU A 434 -16.10 4.03 -16.44
CA LEU A 434 -16.45 4.91 -15.33
C LEU A 434 -15.57 4.67 -14.08
N TYR A 435 -15.19 3.43 -13.79
CA TYR A 435 -14.31 3.14 -12.66
C TYR A 435 -12.83 3.38 -12.98
N LEU A 436 -12.32 2.83 -14.08
CA LEU A 436 -10.88 2.83 -14.38
C LEU A 436 -10.38 4.13 -15.03
N GLY A 437 -11.24 4.86 -15.76
CA GLY A 437 -10.93 6.12 -16.46
C GLY A 437 -9.97 5.98 -17.66
N ASN A 438 -8.99 5.08 -17.58
CA ASN A 438 -7.95 4.91 -18.60
C ASN A 438 -8.37 3.85 -19.66
N PRO A 439 -8.47 4.23 -20.95
CA PRO A 439 -8.95 3.34 -22.00
C PRO A 439 -8.02 2.14 -22.25
N ASN A 440 -6.72 2.27 -21.98
CA ASN A 440 -5.76 1.18 -22.18
C ASN A 440 -5.99 0.05 -21.16
N THR A 441 -6.23 0.39 -19.88
CA THR A 441 -6.59 -0.61 -18.87
C THR A 441 -7.93 -1.27 -19.14
N VAL A 442 -8.92 -0.52 -19.65
CA VAL A 442 -10.21 -1.10 -20.08
C VAL A 442 -10.00 -2.09 -21.23
N ALA A 443 -9.22 -1.74 -22.25
CA ALA A 443 -8.90 -2.64 -23.37
C ALA A 443 -8.14 -3.91 -22.91
N ILE A 444 -7.21 -3.78 -21.94
CA ILE A 444 -6.49 -4.91 -21.35
C ILE A 444 -7.45 -5.84 -20.59
N MET A 445 -8.41 -5.31 -19.84
CA MET A 445 -9.42 -6.10 -19.11
C MET A 445 -10.46 -6.75 -20.02
N MET A 446 -10.82 -6.10 -21.13
CA MET A 446 -11.82 -6.62 -22.09
C MET A 446 -11.28 -7.79 -22.94
N ARG A 447 -9.98 -7.84 -23.27
CA ARG A 447 -9.39 -8.93 -24.08
C ARG A 447 -9.57 -10.33 -23.46
N PRO A 448 -9.31 -10.55 -22.15
CA PRO A 448 -9.66 -11.80 -21.47
C PRO A 448 -11.15 -12.12 -21.48
N VAL A 449 -12.04 -11.12 -21.34
CA VAL A 449 -13.50 -11.32 -21.37
C VAL A 449 -13.95 -11.78 -22.76
N GLU A 450 -13.50 -11.10 -23.83
CA GLU A 450 -13.72 -11.52 -25.21
C GLU A 450 -13.23 -12.96 -25.45
N THR A 451 -12.00 -13.25 -25.01
CA THR A 451 -11.40 -14.58 -25.18
C THR A 451 -12.19 -15.66 -24.42
N GLY A 452 -12.64 -15.38 -23.20
CA GLY A 452 -13.45 -16.29 -22.38
C GLY A 452 -14.83 -16.54 -22.98
N VAL A 453 -15.52 -15.49 -23.43
CA VAL A 453 -16.82 -15.60 -24.12
C VAL A 453 -16.66 -16.43 -25.41
N VAL A 454 -15.68 -16.11 -26.26
CA VAL A 454 -15.39 -16.88 -27.48
C VAL A 454 -15.08 -18.35 -27.18
N GLN A 455 -14.36 -18.65 -26.09
CA GLN A 455 -14.13 -20.04 -25.68
C GLN A 455 -15.41 -20.76 -25.26
N SER A 456 -16.29 -20.13 -24.46
CA SER A 456 -17.57 -20.72 -24.07
C SER A 456 -18.46 -21.00 -25.29
N TRP A 457 -18.58 -20.05 -26.22
CA TRP A 457 -19.29 -20.25 -27.48
C TRP A 457 -18.67 -21.34 -28.35
N ARG A 458 -17.33 -21.44 -28.41
CA ARG A 458 -16.65 -22.52 -29.14
C ARG A 458 -16.95 -23.90 -28.54
N LYS A 459 -17.05 -24.04 -27.22
CA LYS A 459 -17.49 -25.29 -26.57
C LYS A 459 -18.93 -25.64 -26.97
N VAL A 460 -19.85 -24.69 -26.91
CA VAL A 460 -21.25 -24.89 -27.30
C VAL A 460 -21.37 -25.27 -28.78
N ALA A 461 -20.69 -24.55 -29.68
CA ALA A 461 -20.64 -24.87 -31.11
C ALA A 461 -20.10 -26.29 -31.36
N LYS A 462 -19.05 -26.71 -30.65
CA LYS A 462 -18.51 -28.06 -30.75
C LYS A 462 -19.54 -29.13 -30.37
N ILE A 463 -20.23 -28.99 -29.23
CA ILE A 463 -21.24 -29.97 -28.79
C ILE A 463 -22.43 -29.99 -29.76
N ILE A 464 -22.81 -28.84 -30.32
CA ILE A 464 -23.84 -28.75 -31.37
C ILE A 464 -23.41 -29.56 -32.62
N THR A 465 -22.16 -29.43 -33.07
CA THR A 465 -21.66 -30.19 -34.22
C THR A 465 -21.50 -31.69 -33.98
N GLU A 466 -21.29 -32.12 -32.73
CA GLU A 466 -21.10 -33.53 -32.38
C GLU A 466 -22.42 -34.28 -32.12
N HIS A 467 -23.50 -33.58 -31.72
CA HIS A 467 -24.74 -34.23 -31.24
C HIS A 467 -26.03 -33.93 -32.02
N TYR A 468 -26.06 -32.92 -32.89
CA TYR A 468 -27.28 -32.51 -33.61
C TYR A 468 -27.15 -32.74 -35.12
N SER A 469 -28.27 -33.04 -35.79
CA SER A 469 -28.34 -33.21 -37.25
C SER A 469 -28.16 -31.89 -38.01
N GLN A 470 -27.85 -31.95 -39.31
CA GLN A 470 -27.68 -30.74 -40.14
C GLN A 470 -28.93 -29.85 -40.19
N GLU A 471 -30.13 -30.44 -40.14
CA GLU A 471 -31.39 -29.69 -40.14
C GLU A 471 -31.59 -28.93 -38.81
N GLU A 472 -31.30 -29.59 -37.68
CA GLU A 472 -31.35 -28.96 -36.34
C GLU A 472 -30.27 -27.87 -36.18
N GLN A 473 -29.08 -28.08 -36.73
CA GLN A 473 -28.01 -27.06 -36.76
C GLN A 473 -28.44 -25.79 -37.50
N MET A 474 -29.20 -25.91 -38.60
CA MET A 474 -29.78 -24.77 -39.32
C MET A 474 -30.88 -24.05 -38.51
N VAL A 475 -31.67 -24.78 -37.71
CA VAL A 475 -32.69 -24.18 -36.82
C VAL A 475 -32.04 -23.42 -35.65
N ILE A 476 -30.98 -23.97 -35.07
CA ILE A 476 -30.22 -23.38 -33.95
C ILE A 476 -29.45 -22.13 -34.38
N ALA A 477 -28.94 -22.09 -35.62
CA ALA A 477 -28.26 -20.95 -36.22
C ALA A 477 -27.11 -20.37 -35.35
N CYS A 478 -26.30 -21.24 -34.76
CA CYS A 478 -25.21 -20.83 -33.86
C CYS A 478 -24.22 -19.87 -34.56
N PRO A 479 -23.92 -18.70 -33.98
CA PRO A 479 -22.97 -17.75 -34.56
C PRO A 479 -21.55 -18.33 -34.62
N THR A 480 -20.82 -17.95 -35.66
CA THR A 480 -19.41 -18.32 -35.84
C THR A 480 -18.48 -17.48 -34.96
N GLU A 481 -17.28 -18.00 -34.67
CA GLU A 481 -16.27 -17.31 -33.86
C GLU A 481 -15.91 -15.90 -34.39
N SER A 482 -15.90 -15.72 -35.71
CA SER A 482 -15.68 -14.42 -36.36
C SER A 482 -16.84 -13.44 -36.14
N GLN A 483 -18.09 -13.92 -36.17
CA GLN A 483 -19.27 -13.09 -35.88
C GLN A 483 -19.28 -12.64 -34.41
N ILE A 484 -18.91 -13.53 -33.48
CA ILE A 484 -18.84 -13.18 -32.05
C ILE A 484 -17.78 -12.11 -31.80
N ARG A 485 -16.57 -12.23 -32.38
CA ARG A 485 -15.53 -11.18 -32.30
C ARG A 485 -15.98 -9.85 -32.89
N LEU A 486 -16.76 -9.88 -33.97
CA LEU A 486 -17.33 -8.66 -34.58
C LEU A 486 -18.19 -7.86 -33.60
N PHE A 487 -18.93 -8.51 -32.69
CA PHE A 487 -19.71 -7.81 -31.65
C PHE A 487 -18.85 -7.16 -30.54
N PHE A 488 -17.58 -7.55 -30.37
CA PHE A 488 -16.64 -6.89 -29.44
C PHE A 488 -15.88 -5.72 -30.07
N HIS A 489 -15.79 -5.68 -31.41
CA HIS A 489 -15.09 -4.63 -32.17
C HIS A 489 -16.01 -3.55 -32.75
N ALA A 490 -17.33 -3.76 -32.72
CA ALA A 490 -18.35 -2.73 -32.93
C ALA A 490 -18.50 -1.80 -31.71
#